data_AF-A0A953IGC4-F1
#
_entry.id   AF-A0A953IGC4-F1
#
_cell.length_a   1.000
_cell.length_b   1.000
_cell.length_c   1.000
_cell.angle_alpha   90.00
_cell.angle_beta   90.00
_cell.angle_gamma   90.00
#
_symmetry.space_group_name_H-M   'P 1'
#
loop_
_entity.id
_entity.type
_entity.pdbx_description
1 polymer ?
#
loop_
_entity_poly.entity_id
_entity_poly.type
_entity_poly.pdbx_seq_one_letter_code
_entity_poly.pdbx_strand_id
1 'polypeptide(L)'
;MEVRLDPRLLTLSAALTAGGLPPAGQDEHPLVTDTRRRLADHAAHPGVRRLCEAFAQHQLLGLAMHTVQLGPPPDFDDSCPDGVPPFVEAWFAAVDRTALAEALRSVWRDLRVGALLQEQAPRWEEVVRDLSSRLADAQIEPFQRLFWGRFPYEVVLVPLWNMNGAGLRGVGVATVRETYAVCPAQGDQPPGQVDLLVWAQHEASHPVLDDIQRQHGQVPGECAFVERDCPPAGGFARHYGDPTSRWVETLIHTSTCFYLEYLGRPEDAEAFAASQVEAGVTAIPVFREALRPWWEARRQGTAPGLELVLPQLPAWLRSALARRREADPAPGGPPGGSQDAGDPPPDMHA
;
A
#
# COMPACT_ATOMS: atom_id res chain seq x y z
N MET A 1 13.15 5.74 -19.33
CA MET A 1 13.67 7.08 -18.97
C MET A 1 14.43 6.88 -17.67
N GLU A 2 15.53 7.57 -17.40
CA GLU A 2 16.24 7.31 -16.13
C GLU A 2 15.37 7.78 -14.95
N VAL A 3 14.96 6.84 -14.09
CA VAL A 3 14.30 7.13 -12.81
C VAL A 3 15.28 7.88 -11.93
N ARG A 4 14.86 9.03 -11.39
CA ARG A 4 15.67 9.87 -10.50
C ARG A 4 14.82 10.31 -9.31
N LEU A 5 15.35 10.09 -8.10
CA LEU A 5 14.67 10.44 -6.86
C LEU A 5 14.56 11.97 -6.73
N ASP A 6 13.41 12.46 -6.27
CA ASP A 6 13.19 13.89 -6.07
C ASP A 6 13.96 14.37 -4.82
N PRO A 7 14.94 15.30 -4.93
CA PRO A 7 15.66 15.84 -3.78
C PRO A 7 14.74 16.52 -2.75
N ARG A 8 13.56 17.01 -3.16
CA ARG A 8 12.55 17.59 -2.24
C ARG A 8 11.95 16.54 -1.30
N LEU A 9 11.87 15.29 -1.75
CA LEU A 9 11.41 14.17 -0.91
C LEU A 9 12.48 13.75 0.09
N LEU A 10 13.73 13.64 -0.36
CA LEU A 10 14.87 13.36 0.50
C LEU A 10 15.05 14.46 1.57
N THR A 11 14.78 15.72 1.20
CA THR A 11 14.67 16.86 2.12
C THR A 11 13.56 16.69 3.17
N LEU A 12 12.37 16.28 2.75
CA LEU A 12 11.23 16.05 3.64
C LEU A 12 11.52 14.90 4.63
N SER A 13 12.04 13.77 4.15
CA SER A 13 12.45 12.65 5.01
C SER A 13 13.58 13.04 5.98
N ALA A 14 14.59 13.81 5.52
CA ALA A 14 15.64 14.34 6.40
C ALA A 14 15.06 15.26 7.50
N ALA A 15 14.16 16.18 7.14
CA ALA A 15 13.48 17.04 8.10
C ALA A 15 12.73 16.24 9.18
N LEU A 16 11.99 15.22 8.75
CA LEU A 16 11.19 14.37 9.64
C LEU A 16 12.06 13.40 10.46
N THR A 17 13.27 13.08 9.99
CA THR A 17 14.29 12.37 10.80
C THR A 17 14.85 13.27 11.90
N ALA A 18 15.02 14.57 11.62
CA ALA A 18 15.49 15.54 12.60
C ALA A 18 14.41 15.86 13.66
N GLY A 19 13.15 16.04 13.24
CA GLY A 19 12.06 16.48 14.12
C GLY A 19 11.14 15.38 14.68
N GLY A 20 11.20 14.16 14.15
CA GLY A 20 10.45 12.99 14.66
C GLY A 20 11.23 12.21 15.72
N LEU A 21 10.54 11.46 16.57
CA LEU A 21 11.16 10.49 17.48
C LEU A 21 11.34 9.13 16.78
N PRO A 22 12.31 8.30 17.19
CA PRO A 22 12.37 6.92 16.74
C PRO A 22 11.09 6.16 17.18
N PRO A 23 10.59 5.21 16.38
CA PRO A 23 9.39 4.45 16.69
C PRO A 23 9.58 3.60 17.96
N ALA A 24 8.62 3.68 18.88
CA ALA A 24 8.74 3.06 20.19
C ALA A 24 8.73 1.52 20.09
N GLY A 25 9.86 0.89 20.42
CA GLY A 25 10.01 -0.57 20.40
C GLY A 25 10.34 -1.17 19.02
N GLN A 26 10.89 -0.38 18.09
CA GLN A 26 11.40 -0.84 16.80
C GLN A 26 12.82 -0.33 16.60
N ASP A 27 13.72 -1.18 16.10
CA ASP A 27 15.06 -0.76 15.67
C ASP A 27 15.00 -0.02 14.33
N GLU A 28 15.88 0.97 14.14
CA GLU A 28 15.93 1.74 12.90
C GLU A 28 16.90 1.12 11.88
N HIS A 29 16.62 1.25 10.58
CA HIS A 29 17.62 0.92 9.55
C HIS A 29 18.83 1.87 9.69
N PRO A 30 20.10 1.41 9.62
CA PRO A 30 21.25 2.22 10.03
C PRO A 30 21.53 3.52 9.24
N LEU A 31 20.97 3.69 8.03
CA LEU A 31 20.99 4.99 7.33
C LEU A 31 20.08 6.02 8.02
N VAL A 32 18.98 5.58 8.64
CA VAL A 32 18.13 6.39 9.51
C VAL A 32 18.89 6.78 10.78
N THR A 33 19.50 5.81 11.47
CA THR A 33 20.22 6.06 12.72
C THR A 33 21.37 7.04 12.53
N ASP A 34 22.10 6.93 11.41
CA ASP A 34 23.15 7.87 11.06
C ASP A 34 22.60 9.26 10.73
N THR A 35 21.54 9.35 9.92
CA THR A 35 20.85 10.61 9.62
C THR A 35 20.32 11.29 10.88
N ARG A 36 19.67 10.53 11.78
CA ARG A 36 19.17 11.00 13.07
C ARG A 36 20.29 11.53 13.96
N ARG A 37 21.42 10.81 14.02
CA ARG A 37 22.65 11.26 14.71
C ARG A 37 23.22 12.53 14.10
N ARG A 38 23.24 12.65 12.78
CA ARG A 38 23.78 13.80 12.03
C ARG A 38 22.91 15.05 12.15
N LEU A 39 21.60 14.89 12.37
CA LEU A 39 20.61 15.97 12.40
C LEU A 39 20.03 16.26 13.80
N ALA A 40 20.55 15.64 14.87
CA ALA A 40 19.97 15.67 16.22
C ALA A 40 19.71 17.10 16.76
N ASP A 41 20.64 18.03 16.55
CA ASP A 41 20.53 19.42 17.01
C ASP A 41 19.50 20.26 16.21
N HIS A 42 19.02 19.76 15.08
CA HIS A 42 18.12 20.47 14.17
C HIS A 42 16.63 20.24 14.43
N ALA A 43 16.25 19.44 15.44
CA ALA A 43 14.84 19.17 15.79
C ALA A 43 14.00 20.45 16.03
N ALA A 44 14.63 21.50 16.56
CA ALA A 44 14.00 22.79 16.84
C ALA A 44 13.96 23.76 15.63
N HIS A 45 14.55 23.39 14.49
CA HIS A 45 14.68 24.25 13.32
C HIS A 45 13.31 24.65 12.75
N PRO A 46 13.05 25.93 12.39
CA PRO A 46 11.73 26.38 11.95
C PRO A 46 11.21 25.64 10.70
N GLY A 47 12.08 25.34 9.73
CA GLY A 47 11.72 24.54 8.56
C GLY A 47 11.38 23.09 8.92
N VAL A 48 12.15 22.47 9.82
CA VAL A 48 11.90 21.09 10.32
C VAL A 48 10.54 21.04 11.00
N ARG A 49 10.29 21.94 11.95
CA ARG A 49 9.02 22.04 12.66
C ARG A 49 7.84 22.23 11.71
N ARG A 50 7.93 23.14 10.73
CA ARG A 50 6.85 23.39 9.78
C ARG A 50 6.56 22.17 8.90
N LEU A 51 7.57 21.39 8.54
CA LEU A 51 7.41 20.13 7.79
C LEU A 51 6.82 19.02 8.67
N CYS A 52 7.19 18.91 9.95
CA CYS A 52 6.55 18.02 10.91
C CYS A 52 5.08 18.37 11.15
N GLU A 53 4.77 19.66 11.31
CA GLU A 53 3.40 20.17 11.53
C GLU A 53 2.53 19.96 10.29
N ALA A 54 3.04 20.24 9.07
CA ALA A 54 2.35 19.95 7.82
C ALA A 54 2.18 18.43 7.57
N PHE A 55 3.16 17.59 7.96
CA PHE A 55 3.01 16.14 7.95
C PHE A 55 1.87 15.70 8.89
N ALA A 56 1.83 16.17 10.14
CA ALA A 56 0.79 15.80 11.09
C ALA A 56 -0.62 16.20 10.63
N GLN A 57 -0.74 17.33 9.89
CA GLN A 57 -2.02 17.83 9.37
C GLN A 57 -2.50 17.14 8.09
N HIS A 58 -1.58 16.71 7.22
CA HIS A 58 -1.92 16.25 5.86
C HIS A 58 -1.40 14.84 5.51
N GLN A 59 -0.70 14.15 6.43
CA GLN A 59 -0.01 12.88 6.17
C GLN A 59 1.01 12.94 5.02
N LEU A 60 1.69 14.09 4.83
CA LEU A 60 2.70 14.30 3.79
C LEU A 60 3.81 13.24 3.75
N LEU A 61 4.27 12.72 4.89
CA LEU A 61 5.25 11.63 4.94
C LEU A 61 4.66 10.29 4.51
N GLY A 62 3.35 10.07 4.72
CA GLY A 62 2.65 8.98 4.06
C GLY A 62 2.87 9.13 2.57
N LEU A 63 2.21 10.14 1.97
CA LEU A 63 2.31 10.43 0.53
C LEU A 63 3.71 10.79 -0.04
N ALA A 64 4.78 10.69 0.77
CA ALA A 64 6.20 10.76 0.39
C ALA A 64 6.98 9.44 0.58
N MET A 65 6.84 8.71 1.70
CA MET A 65 7.36 7.32 1.80
C MET A 65 6.68 6.41 0.79
N HIS A 66 5.46 6.80 0.43
CA HIS A 66 4.73 6.33 -0.71
C HIS A 66 5.55 6.27 -2.03
N THR A 67 6.72 6.95 -2.17
CA THR A 67 7.36 7.30 -3.46
C THR A 67 8.89 7.02 -3.63
N VAL A 68 9.49 5.93 -3.10
CA VAL A 68 10.97 5.80 -2.93
C VAL A 68 11.72 4.56 -3.63
N GLN A 69 12.33 4.69 -4.85
CA GLN A 69 12.73 3.57 -5.83
C GLN A 69 14.24 3.14 -6.03
N LEU A 70 14.57 1.92 -6.61
CA LEU A 70 15.81 1.03 -6.97
C LEU A 70 16.94 1.86 -7.59
N GLY A 71 17.08 3.05 -7.06
CA GLY A 71 18.06 4.01 -7.46
C GLY A 71 19.40 3.54 -6.94
N PRO A 72 20.42 3.41 -7.79
CA PRO A 72 21.64 4.11 -7.42
C PRO A 72 21.28 5.49 -6.86
N PRO A 73 21.99 6.00 -5.85
CA PRO A 73 21.78 7.37 -5.41
C PRO A 73 21.85 8.29 -6.65
N PRO A 74 20.90 9.23 -6.83
CA PRO A 74 21.02 10.19 -7.93
C PRO A 74 22.30 11.00 -7.74
N ASP A 75 22.76 11.65 -8.81
CA ASP A 75 23.90 12.57 -8.72
C ASP A 75 23.55 13.72 -7.75
N PHE A 76 24.04 13.61 -6.52
CA PHE A 76 23.73 14.52 -5.41
C PHE A 76 24.54 15.79 -5.56
N ASP A 77 24.23 16.62 -6.55
CA ASP A 77 24.70 18.00 -6.54
C ASP A 77 24.12 18.75 -5.32
N ASP A 78 24.83 19.78 -4.83
CA ASP A 78 24.34 20.61 -3.73
C ASP A 78 23.39 21.72 -4.27
N SER A 79 22.75 21.50 -5.42
CA SER A 79 21.78 22.46 -5.95
C SER A 79 20.51 22.39 -5.11
N CYS A 80 20.28 23.45 -4.36
CA CYS A 80 19.15 23.52 -3.45
C CYS A 80 17.83 23.43 -4.24
N PRO A 81 17.00 22.39 -4.00
CA PRO A 81 15.83 22.13 -4.82
C PRO A 81 14.75 23.19 -4.62
N ASP A 82 13.92 23.38 -5.65
CA ASP A 82 12.91 24.43 -5.67
C ASP A 82 11.48 23.93 -5.93
N GLY A 83 10.50 24.68 -5.43
CA GLY A 83 9.09 24.31 -5.43
C GLY A 83 8.75 23.20 -4.42
N VAL A 84 7.67 22.47 -4.70
CA VAL A 84 7.16 21.35 -3.88
C VAL A 84 7.19 20.04 -4.67
N PRO A 85 7.18 18.86 -4.01
CA PRO A 85 7.06 17.59 -4.72
C PRO A 85 5.76 17.51 -5.55
N PRO A 86 5.76 16.96 -6.78
CA PRO A 86 4.61 17.04 -7.69
C PRO A 86 3.29 16.44 -7.18
N PHE A 87 3.32 15.46 -6.26
CA PHE A 87 2.08 14.94 -5.65
C PHE A 87 1.42 15.92 -4.69
N VAL A 88 2.19 16.80 -4.04
CA VAL A 88 1.61 17.80 -3.14
C VAL A 88 0.69 18.73 -3.92
N GLU A 89 1.03 18.99 -5.17
CA GLU A 89 0.19 19.73 -6.11
C GLU A 89 -1.09 19.00 -6.51
N ALA A 90 -1.04 17.68 -6.66
CA ALA A 90 -2.13 16.86 -7.18
C ALA A 90 -3.15 16.43 -6.11
N TRP A 91 -2.71 16.20 -4.87
CA TRP A 91 -3.53 15.64 -3.80
C TRP A 91 -3.88 16.62 -2.68
N PHE A 92 -3.11 17.71 -2.50
CA PHE A 92 -3.27 18.62 -1.35
C PHE A 92 -3.57 20.06 -1.77
N ALA A 93 -4.77 20.28 -2.32
CA ALA A 93 -5.27 21.60 -2.71
C ALA A 93 -5.34 22.65 -1.57
N ALA A 94 -5.21 22.22 -0.30
CA ALA A 94 -5.23 23.08 0.89
C ALA A 94 -3.84 23.45 1.44
N VAL A 95 -2.74 22.93 0.88
CA VAL A 95 -1.38 23.20 1.36
C VAL A 95 -0.86 24.53 0.83
N ASP A 96 -0.33 25.37 1.73
CA ASP A 96 0.44 26.57 1.38
C ASP A 96 1.75 26.18 0.68
N ARG A 97 1.71 26.21 -0.66
CA ARG A 97 2.84 25.85 -1.53
C ARG A 97 4.08 26.70 -1.30
N THR A 98 3.90 28.01 -1.08
CA THR A 98 5.01 28.96 -0.88
C THR A 98 5.72 28.62 0.42
N ALA A 99 4.95 28.46 1.50
CA ALA A 99 5.47 28.03 2.79
C ALA A 99 6.19 26.69 2.76
N LEU A 100 5.65 25.71 2.03
CA LEU A 100 6.25 24.38 1.95
C LEU A 100 7.57 24.43 1.16
N ALA A 101 7.60 25.11 0.01
CA ALA A 101 8.81 25.32 -0.76
C ALA A 101 9.89 26.08 0.04
N GLU A 102 9.51 27.11 0.79
CA GLU A 102 10.42 27.84 1.69
C GLU A 102 10.97 26.95 2.82
N ALA A 103 10.12 26.13 3.45
CA ALA A 103 10.56 25.22 4.51
C ALA A 103 11.50 24.13 4.00
N LEU A 104 11.24 23.55 2.82
CA LEU A 104 12.13 22.61 2.15
C LEU A 104 13.46 23.27 1.77
N ARG A 105 13.42 24.46 1.14
CA ARG A 105 14.61 25.21 0.70
C ARG A 105 15.50 25.64 1.88
N SER A 106 14.89 26.01 3.00
CA SER A 106 15.58 26.26 4.27
C SER A 106 16.21 24.98 4.80
N VAL A 107 15.44 23.89 4.96
CA VAL A 107 16.00 22.61 5.45
C VAL A 107 17.17 22.12 4.60
N TRP A 108 17.09 22.12 3.26
CA TRP A 108 18.21 21.67 2.42
C TRP A 108 19.53 22.37 2.77
N ARG A 109 19.48 23.70 2.90
CA ARG A 109 20.65 24.56 3.15
C ARG A 109 21.12 24.45 4.59
N ASP A 110 20.18 24.59 5.53
CA ASP A 110 20.45 24.78 6.94
C ASP A 110 20.80 23.44 7.64
N LEU A 111 20.31 22.30 7.13
CA LEU A 111 20.71 20.95 7.55
C LEU A 111 21.75 20.32 6.60
N ARG A 112 22.17 21.02 5.54
CA ARG A 112 23.13 20.57 4.51
C ARG A 112 22.78 19.19 3.90
N VAL A 113 21.52 19.03 3.48
CA VAL A 113 20.95 17.74 3.05
C VAL A 113 21.70 17.15 1.83
N GLY A 114 22.16 17.98 0.88
CA GLY A 114 22.98 17.52 -0.24
C GLY A 114 24.29 16.86 0.20
N ALA A 115 24.97 17.43 1.20
CA ALA A 115 26.20 16.86 1.76
C ALA A 115 25.94 15.58 2.57
N LEU A 116 24.84 15.51 3.33
CA LEU A 116 24.39 14.28 4.01
C LEU A 116 24.14 13.14 3.01
N LEU A 117 23.48 13.45 1.89
CA LEU A 117 23.20 12.49 0.82
C LEU A 117 24.50 11.99 0.16
N GLN A 118 25.44 12.89 -0.18
CA GLN A 118 26.78 12.52 -0.65
C GLN A 118 27.54 11.63 0.36
N GLU A 119 27.52 11.97 1.65
CA GLU A 119 28.17 11.22 2.73
C GLU A 119 27.61 9.78 2.86
N GLN A 120 26.32 9.57 2.55
CA GLN A 120 25.66 8.26 2.67
C GLN A 120 25.57 7.45 1.37
N ALA A 121 25.89 8.03 0.21
CA ALA A 121 25.77 7.38 -1.11
C ALA A 121 26.41 5.98 -1.22
N PRO A 122 27.62 5.69 -0.69
CA PRO A 122 28.20 4.35 -0.79
C PRO A 122 27.40 3.28 -0.04
N ARG A 123 26.89 3.63 1.15
CA ARG A 123 26.07 2.74 1.98
C ARG A 123 24.67 2.55 1.42
N TRP A 124 24.15 3.58 0.72
CA TRP A 124 22.92 3.50 -0.05
C TRP A 124 23.03 2.45 -1.16
N GLU A 125 24.12 2.50 -1.96
CA GLU A 125 24.38 1.51 -3.01
C GLU A 125 24.49 0.08 -2.47
N GLU A 126 25.16 -0.12 -1.32
CA GLU A 126 25.27 -1.44 -0.67
C GLU A 126 23.91 -2.04 -0.34
N VAL A 127 23.01 -1.25 0.24
CA VAL A 127 21.68 -1.71 0.66
C VAL A 127 20.75 -1.91 -0.53
N VAL A 128 20.81 -1.03 -1.54
CA VAL A 128 20.08 -1.22 -2.80
C VAL A 128 20.56 -2.49 -3.50
N ARG A 129 21.87 -2.77 -3.52
CA ARG A 129 22.46 -3.98 -4.14
C ARG A 129 22.05 -5.26 -3.42
N ASP A 130 22.05 -5.27 -2.09
CA ASP A 130 21.56 -6.41 -1.28
C ASP A 130 20.08 -6.69 -1.55
N LEU A 131 19.21 -5.70 -1.41
CA LEU A 131 17.77 -5.87 -1.68
C LEU A 131 17.47 -6.21 -3.15
N SER A 132 18.21 -5.65 -4.12
CA SER A 132 18.13 -6.03 -5.54
C SER A 132 18.35 -7.53 -5.72
N SER A 133 19.37 -8.09 -5.04
CA SER A 133 19.70 -9.51 -5.18
C SER A 133 18.62 -10.43 -4.60
N ARG A 134 17.91 -9.97 -3.56
CA ARG A 134 16.82 -10.73 -2.90
C ARG A 134 15.51 -10.71 -3.68
N LEU A 135 15.26 -9.62 -4.42
CA LEU A 135 14.08 -9.45 -5.28
C LEU A 135 14.35 -9.71 -6.78
N ALA A 136 15.53 -10.24 -7.15
CA ALA A 136 15.86 -10.51 -8.56
C ALA A 136 14.82 -11.40 -9.26
N ASP A 137 14.32 -12.42 -8.56
CA ASP A 137 13.28 -13.35 -9.03
C ASP A 137 11.86 -12.94 -8.58
N ALA A 138 11.65 -11.71 -8.10
CA ALA A 138 10.36 -11.28 -7.54
C ALA A 138 9.24 -11.12 -8.57
N GLN A 139 9.56 -10.94 -9.86
CA GLN A 139 8.58 -10.83 -10.96
C GLN A 139 7.47 -9.79 -10.74
N ILE A 140 7.69 -8.73 -9.94
CA ILE A 140 6.63 -7.76 -9.54
C ILE A 140 5.99 -7.11 -10.77
N GLU A 141 6.78 -6.49 -11.65
CA GLU A 141 6.28 -5.81 -12.86
C GLU A 141 5.53 -6.78 -13.81
N PRO A 142 6.04 -7.99 -14.11
CA PRO A 142 5.28 -9.05 -14.78
C PRO A 142 3.97 -9.43 -14.09
N PHE A 143 3.94 -9.61 -12.76
CA PHE A 143 2.71 -9.91 -12.04
C PHE A 143 1.71 -8.75 -12.11
N GLN A 144 2.16 -7.52 -11.87
CA GLN A 144 1.31 -6.33 -11.89
C GLN A 144 0.67 -6.11 -13.27
N ARG A 145 1.42 -6.35 -14.36
CA ARG A 145 0.89 -6.37 -15.74
C ARG A 145 -0.05 -7.55 -16.01
N LEU A 146 0.19 -8.71 -15.40
CA LEU A 146 -0.71 -9.85 -15.53
C LEU A 146 -2.02 -9.60 -14.76
N PHE A 147 -1.96 -9.18 -13.50
CA PHE A 147 -3.11 -9.04 -12.61
C PHE A 147 -3.94 -7.79 -12.95
N TRP A 148 -3.37 -6.58 -12.82
CA TRP A 148 -4.10 -5.33 -13.06
C TRP A 148 -4.24 -4.98 -14.54
N GLY A 149 -3.40 -5.54 -15.41
CA GLY A 149 -3.38 -5.21 -16.84
C GLY A 149 -2.47 -4.02 -17.13
N ARG A 150 -3.03 -2.82 -17.24
CA ARG A 150 -2.30 -1.58 -17.53
C ARG A 150 -1.45 -1.12 -16.35
N PHE A 151 -0.23 -1.67 -16.26
CA PHE A 151 0.83 -1.18 -15.37
C PHE A 151 1.86 -0.36 -16.19
N PRO A 152 1.69 0.98 -16.30
CA PRO A 152 2.68 1.88 -16.91
C PRO A 152 3.90 2.14 -16.00
N TYR A 153 3.95 1.46 -14.84
CA TYR A 153 4.93 1.65 -13.80
C TYR A 153 6.17 0.76 -14.03
N GLU A 154 7.35 1.25 -13.63
CA GLU A 154 8.59 0.51 -13.44
C GLU A 154 8.71 0.17 -11.93
N VAL A 155 9.26 -0.98 -11.53
CA VAL A 155 9.32 -1.41 -10.09
C VAL A 155 10.75 -1.44 -9.56
N VAL A 156 11.03 -0.52 -8.65
CA VAL A 156 12.39 -0.10 -8.29
C VAL A 156 12.26 0.25 -6.74
N LEU A 157 13.12 -0.20 -5.77
CA LEU A 157 13.12 0.05 -4.27
C LEU A 157 14.25 0.95 -3.63
N VAL A 158 14.08 1.63 -2.48
CA VAL A 158 15.20 2.34 -1.80
C VAL A 158 15.27 2.15 -0.28
N PRO A 159 16.47 2.27 0.34
CA PRO A 159 16.62 2.49 1.77
C PRO A 159 15.93 3.78 2.26
N LEU A 160 14.68 3.62 2.66
CA LEU A 160 13.87 4.65 3.32
C LEU A 160 14.60 5.29 4.51
N TRP A 161 14.55 6.62 4.55
CA TRP A 161 14.93 7.40 5.71
C TRP A 161 13.70 7.66 6.61
N ASN A 162 13.77 7.14 7.84
CA ASN A 162 12.91 7.45 9.00
C ASN A 162 11.43 6.99 8.96
N MET A 163 11.13 5.95 9.75
CA MET A 163 9.78 5.57 10.15
C MET A 163 9.34 6.37 11.39
N ASN A 164 8.89 7.62 11.23
CA ASN A 164 8.35 8.41 12.35
C ASN A 164 6.95 7.92 12.79
N GLY A 165 6.89 6.76 13.44
CA GLY A 165 5.75 6.23 14.22
C GLY A 165 4.43 5.92 13.48
N ALA A 166 4.28 6.33 12.22
CA ALA A 166 2.99 6.31 11.50
C ALA A 166 2.67 5.00 10.75
N GLY A 167 3.57 4.01 10.80
CA GLY A 167 3.49 2.80 10.00
C GLY A 167 3.93 2.97 8.54
N LEU A 168 4.02 1.84 7.83
CA LEU A 168 4.25 1.81 6.38
C LEU A 168 2.93 2.10 5.62
N ARG A 169 3.04 2.83 4.52
CA ARG A 169 2.00 3.10 3.51
C ARG A 169 2.72 3.40 2.17
N GLY A 170 2.13 3.07 1.00
CA GLY A 170 2.73 3.20 -0.35
C GLY A 170 1.83 3.88 -1.41
N VAL A 171 2.32 4.72 -2.34
CA VAL A 171 1.66 5.26 -3.59
C VAL A 171 2.66 6.07 -4.44
N GLY A 172 3.10 5.62 -5.60
CA GLY A 172 4.20 6.30 -6.31
C GLY A 172 3.96 7.61 -7.03
N VAL A 173 4.77 8.62 -6.67
CA VAL A 173 4.80 9.92 -7.35
C VAL A 173 6.18 10.62 -7.36
N ALA A 174 6.96 10.33 -8.41
CA ALA A 174 7.74 11.36 -9.11
C ALA A 174 7.20 11.59 -10.54
N THR A 175 6.78 10.52 -11.21
CA THR A 175 6.46 10.53 -12.66
C THR A 175 5.11 9.87 -13.04
N VAL A 176 4.31 9.44 -12.06
CA VAL A 176 3.09 8.61 -12.25
C VAL A 176 3.39 7.23 -12.88
N ARG A 177 4.60 6.68 -12.63
CA ARG A 177 5.09 5.42 -13.23
C ARG A 177 6.05 4.62 -12.35
N GLU A 178 5.97 4.72 -11.03
CA GLU A 178 7.00 4.19 -10.13
C GLU A 178 6.39 3.49 -8.89
N THR A 179 6.93 2.33 -8.45
CA THR A 179 6.51 1.58 -7.23
C THR A 179 7.69 0.92 -6.47
N TYR A 180 7.52 0.49 -5.20
CA TYR A 180 8.61 0.49 -4.18
C TYR A 180 8.72 -0.76 -3.29
N ALA A 181 9.78 -0.88 -2.48
CA ALA A 181 9.92 -1.91 -1.43
C ALA A 181 10.78 -1.47 -0.23
N VAL A 182 10.67 -2.20 0.88
CA VAL A 182 11.08 -1.80 2.25
C VAL A 182 12.49 -2.25 2.63
N CYS A 183 13.21 -1.42 3.41
CA CYS A 183 14.43 -1.83 4.13
C CYS A 183 14.13 -2.30 5.56
N PRO A 184 14.73 -3.42 6.00
CA PRO A 184 14.59 -3.90 7.37
C PRO A 184 15.44 -3.12 8.39
N ALA A 185 15.12 -3.29 9.67
CA ALA A 185 15.97 -2.87 10.78
C ALA A 185 17.28 -3.67 10.83
N GLN A 186 18.31 -3.14 11.52
CA GLN A 186 19.50 -3.91 11.87
C GLN A 186 19.36 -4.47 13.30
N GLY A 187 19.14 -5.77 13.44
CA GLY A 187 19.08 -6.46 14.74
C GLY A 187 18.24 -7.73 14.66
N ASP A 188 17.09 -7.61 14.01
CA ASP A 188 16.30 -8.75 13.53
C ASP A 188 17.12 -9.63 12.57
N GLN A 189 16.68 -10.87 12.39
CA GLN A 189 17.04 -11.58 11.15
C GLN A 189 16.52 -10.77 9.96
N PRO A 190 17.23 -10.76 8.82
CA PRO A 190 16.67 -10.18 7.61
C PRO A 190 15.26 -10.76 7.37
N PRO A 191 14.24 -9.93 7.09
CA PRO A 191 12.88 -10.38 6.86
C PRO A 191 12.89 -11.50 5.83
N GLY A 192 12.03 -12.48 6.06
CA GLY A 192 11.94 -13.65 5.18
C GLY A 192 11.73 -13.17 3.76
N GLN A 193 12.23 -13.94 2.78
CA GLN A 193 12.03 -13.57 1.38
C GLN A 193 10.53 -13.42 1.07
N VAL A 194 9.65 -14.17 1.76
CA VAL A 194 8.19 -13.96 1.80
C VAL A 194 7.82 -12.52 2.11
N ASP A 195 8.30 -11.98 3.23
CA ASP A 195 7.93 -10.65 3.73
C ASP A 195 8.38 -9.56 2.75
N LEU A 196 9.60 -9.64 2.23
CA LEU A 196 10.10 -8.69 1.23
C LEU A 196 9.29 -8.73 -0.08
N LEU A 197 8.88 -9.92 -0.52
CA LEU A 197 8.00 -10.11 -1.67
C LEU A 197 6.59 -9.55 -1.39
N VAL A 198 6.03 -9.81 -0.20
CA VAL A 198 4.74 -9.31 0.28
C VAL A 198 4.71 -7.78 0.30
N TRP A 199 5.73 -7.13 0.89
CA TRP A 199 5.85 -5.67 0.92
C TRP A 199 6.00 -5.09 -0.49
N ALA A 200 6.94 -5.61 -1.29
CA ALA A 200 7.15 -5.14 -2.67
C ALA A 200 5.86 -5.23 -3.52
N GLN A 201 5.07 -6.29 -3.36
CA GLN A 201 3.79 -6.45 -4.06
C GLN A 201 2.68 -5.53 -3.52
N HIS A 202 2.65 -5.32 -2.20
CA HIS A 202 1.68 -4.42 -1.56
C HIS A 202 1.89 -2.97 -2.06
N GLU A 203 3.09 -2.44 -1.89
CA GLU A 203 3.44 -1.08 -2.33
C GLU A 203 3.46 -0.92 -3.87
N ALA A 204 3.59 -2.02 -4.62
CA ALA A 204 3.40 -2.02 -6.07
C ALA A 204 1.96 -1.85 -6.53
N SER A 205 0.98 -2.23 -5.70
CA SER A 205 -0.43 -2.25 -6.10
C SER A 205 -1.15 -0.91 -5.87
N HIS A 206 -0.74 -0.16 -4.85
CA HIS A 206 -1.36 1.11 -4.45
C HIS A 206 -1.54 2.14 -5.59
N PRO A 207 -0.49 2.58 -6.33
CA PRO A 207 -0.68 3.62 -7.34
C PRO A 207 -1.45 3.13 -8.58
N VAL A 208 -1.50 1.82 -8.81
CA VAL A 208 -2.34 1.20 -9.84
C VAL A 208 -3.81 1.30 -9.44
N LEU A 209 -4.11 1.05 -8.16
CA LEU A 209 -5.45 1.21 -7.63
C LEU A 209 -5.92 2.66 -7.62
N ASP A 210 -5.05 3.64 -7.35
CA ASP A 210 -5.39 5.06 -7.52
C ASP A 210 -5.83 5.39 -8.95
N ASP A 211 -5.07 4.94 -9.96
CA ASP A 211 -5.42 5.15 -11.36
C ASP A 211 -6.73 4.43 -11.75
N ILE A 212 -6.96 3.22 -11.22
CA ILE A 212 -8.19 2.45 -11.42
C ILE A 212 -9.39 3.12 -10.70
N GLN A 213 -9.20 3.68 -9.50
CA GLN A 213 -10.25 4.39 -8.76
C GLN A 213 -10.61 5.72 -9.40
N ARG A 214 -9.66 6.44 -10.02
CA ARG A 214 -9.97 7.62 -10.86
C ARG A 214 -10.86 7.28 -12.05
N GLN A 215 -10.79 6.03 -12.55
CA GLN A 215 -11.61 5.54 -13.66
C GLN A 215 -12.96 4.94 -13.20
N HIS A 216 -13.02 4.34 -12.00
CA HIS A 216 -14.17 3.56 -11.51
C HIS A 216 -14.57 3.92 -10.06
N GLY A 217 -14.58 5.22 -9.72
CA GLY A 217 -14.70 5.71 -8.34
C GLY A 217 -15.97 5.31 -7.58
N GLN A 218 -17.01 4.82 -8.27
CA GLN A 218 -18.21 4.25 -7.66
C GLN A 218 -18.02 2.85 -7.06
N VAL A 219 -17.07 2.06 -7.58
CA VAL A 219 -16.96 0.62 -7.25
C VAL A 219 -16.68 0.33 -5.77
N PRO A 220 -15.83 1.11 -5.04
CA PRO A 220 -15.65 0.90 -3.61
C PRO A 220 -16.96 1.04 -2.81
N GLY A 221 -17.79 2.03 -3.16
CA GLY A 221 -19.12 2.21 -2.58
C GLY A 221 -20.10 1.09 -2.96
N GLU A 222 -20.07 0.62 -4.20
CA GLU A 222 -20.87 -0.53 -4.66
C GLU A 222 -20.45 -1.85 -4.00
N CYS A 223 -19.20 -1.98 -3.53
CA CYS A 223 -18.67 -3.13 -2.79
C CYS A 223 -18.92 -3.07 -1.28
N ALA A 224 -19.26 -1.90 -0.71
CA ALA A 224 -19.30 -1.67 0.74
C ALA A 224 -20.29 -2.58 1.51
N PHE A 225 -21.24 -3.23 0.82
CA PHE A 225 -22.13 -4.22 1.45
C PHE A 225 -21.38 -5.41 2.06
N VAL A 226 -20.14 -5.70 1.64
CA VAL A 226 -19.35 -6.81 2.19
C VAL A 226 -19.05 -6.60 3.68
N GLU A 227 -18.89 -5.36 4.14
CA GLU A 227 -18.59 -5.06 5.56
C GLU A 227 -19.71 -5.45 6.53
N ARG A 228 -20.93 -5.70 6.03
CA ARG A 228 -22.04 -6.23 6.83
C ARG A 228 -21.89 -7.72 7.15
N ASP A 229 -21.36 -8.49 6.21
CA ASP A 229 -21.18 -9.94 6.32
C ASP A 229 -19.74 -10.32 6.73
N CYS A 230 -18.77 -9.42 6.52
CA CYS A 230 -17.37 -9.53 6.94
C CYS A 230 -16.91 -8.18 7.51
N PRO A 231 -17.29 -7.84 8.76
CA PRO A 231 -16.95 -6.56 9.37
C PRO A 231 -15.44 -6.44 9.65
N PRO A 232 -14.81 -5.30 9.31
CA PRO A 232 -13.40 -5.07 9.59
C PRO A 232 -13.13 -4.94 11.10
N ALA A 233 -11.95 -5.35 11.56
CA ALA A 233 -11.64 -5.43 12.99
C ALA A 233 -10.27 -4.83 13.37
N GLY A 234 -9.97 -4.87 14.68
CA GLY A 234 -8.60 -4.81 15.22
C GLY A 234 -7.79 -3.55 14.88
N GLY A 235 -6.62 -3.75 14.27
CA GLY A 235 -5.78 -2.66 13.77
C GLY A 235 -6.36 -2.05 12.50
N PHE A 236 -6.83 -2.89 11.58
CA PHE A 236 -7.33 -2.50 10.27
C PHE A 236 -8.47 -1.47 10.35
N ALA A 237 -9.53 -1.76 11.10
CA ALA A 237 -10.68 -0.86 11.26
C ALA A 237 -10.36 0.50 11.90
N ARG A 238 -9.20 0.64 12.58
CA ARG A 238 -8.77 1.90 13.22
C ARG A 238 -7.90 2.77 12.31
N HIS A 239 -7.09 2.17 11.43
CA HIS A 239 -6.16 2.91 10.55
C HIS A 239 -6.79 3.32 9.22
N TYR A 240 -7.87 2.64 8.82
CA TYR A 240 -8.60 2.85 7.57
C TYR A 240 -10.07 3.17 7.90
N GLY A 241 -10.35 4.46 8.15
CA GLY A 241 -11.59 4.93 8.76
C GLY A 241 -12.83 4.83 7.86
N ASP A 242 -12.67 4.94 6.54
CA ASP A 242 -13.75 4.87 5.57
C ASP A 242 -13.73 3.58 4.72
N PRO A 243 -14.85 3.21 4.07
CA PRO A 243 -14.93 2.00 3.24
C PRO A 243 -14.04 2.02 1.99
N THR A 244 -13.64 3.19 1.48
CA THR A 244 -12.82 3.29 0.26
C THR A 244 -11.40 2.85 0.55
N SER A 245 -10.77 3.38 1.60
CA SER A 245 -9.45 2.91 2.04
C SER A 245 -9.47 1.43 2.45
N ARG A 246 -10.50 0.96 3.15
CA ARG A 246 -10.60 -0.47 3.48
C ARG A 246 -10.77 -1.36 2.24
N TRP A 247 -11.50 -0.89 1.22
CA TRP A 247 -11.64 -1.58 -0.05
C TRP A 247 -10.31 -1.67 -0.81
N VAL A 248 -9.51 -0.60 -0.84
CA VAL A 248 -8.17 -0.58 -1.47
C VAL A 248 -7.31 -1.67 -0.84
N GLU A 249 -7.11 -1.59 0.47
CA GLU A 249 -6.21 -2.48 1.19
C GLU A 249 -6.68 -3.94 1.10
N THR A 250 -7.98 -4.22 1.29
CA THR A 250 -8.53 -5.57 1.11
C THR A 250 -8.21 -6.15 -0.27
N LEU A 251 -8.27 -5.33 -1.32
CA LEU A 251 -7.98 -5.73 -2.69
C LEU A 251 -6.47 -5.88 -2.94
N ILE A 252 -5.61 -5.07 -2.31
CA ILE A 252 -4.15 -5.24 -2.33
C ILE A 252 -3.73 -6.52 -1.63
N HIS A 253 -4.13 -6.74 -0.38
CA HIS A 253 -3.82 -7.98 0.35
C HIS A 253 -4.33 -9.21 -0.41
N THR A 254 -5.50 -9.11 -1.06
CA THR A 254 -6.01 -10.16 -1.96
C THR A 254 -5.11 -10.38 -3.18
N SER A 255 -4.60 -9.32 -3.82
CA SER A 255 -3.62 -9.42 -4.91
C SER A 255 -2.32 -10.09 -4.44
N THR A 256 -1.87 -9.83 -3.21
CA THR A 256 -0.66 -10.42 -2.62
C THR A 256 -0.80 -11.94 -2.45
N CYS A 257 -1.98 -12.45 -2.10
CA CYS A 257 -2.23 -13.90 -2.12
C CYS A 257 -2.06 -14.48 -3.55
N PHE A 258 -2.68 -13.85 -4.56
CA PHE A 258 -2.58 -14.31 -5.95
C PHE A 258 -1.15 -14.18 -6.52
N TYR A 259 -0.36 -13.24 -6.01
CA TYR A 259 1.06 -13.05 -6.32
C TYR A 259 1.95 -14.14 -5.73
N LEU A 260 1.77 -14.50 -4.46
CA LEU A 260 2.46 -15.63 -3.84
C LEU A 260 2.12 -16.94 -4.58
N GLU A 261 0.85 -17.16 -4.93
CA GLU A 261 0.42 -18.27 -5.80
C GLU A 261 1.03 -18.23 -7.21
N TYR A 262 1.28 -17.04 -7.78
CA TYR A 262 1.92 -16.85 -9.08
C TYR A 262 3.42 -17.23 -9.04
N LEU A 263 4.11 -16.92 -7.94
CA LEU A 263 5.48 -17.37 -7.66
C LEU A 263 5.57 -18.86 -7.30
N GLY A 264 4.46 -19.61 -7.30
CA GLY A 264 4.44 -21.02 -6.93
C GLY A 264 4.50 -21.28 -5.43
N ARG A 265 4.03 -20.33 -4.61
CA ARG A 265 4.08 -20.35 -3.14
C ARG A 265 2.67 -20.36 -2.50
N PRO A 266 1.82 -21.37 -2.77
CA PRO A 266 0.44 -21.38 -2.29
C PRO A 266 0.34 -21.50 -0.76
N GLU A 267 1.27 -22.20 -0.10
CA GLU A 267 1.29 -22.33 1.36
C GLU A 267 1.53 -20.97 2.04
N ASP A 268 2.49 -20.18 1.53
CA ASP A 268 2.73 -18.81 1.97
C ASP A 268 1.52 -17.90 1.70
N ALA A 269 0.80 -18.12 0.60
CA ALA A 269 -0.41 -17.37 0.25
C ALA A 269 -1.57 -17.61 1.24
N GLU A 270 -1.75 -18.85 1.69
CA GLU A 270 -2.74 -19.18 2.73
C GLU A 270 -2.31 -18.70 4.12
N ALA A 271 -1.03 -18.84 4.48
CA ALA A 271 -0.49 -18.33 5.74
C ALA A 271 -0.62 -16.80 5.83
N PHE A 272 -0.36 -16.08 4.73
CA PHE A 272 -0.60 -14.65 4.63
C PHE A 272 -2.10 -14.31 4.71
N ALA A 273 -2.97 -15.03 3.98
CA ALA A 273 -4.41 -14.81 4.05
C ALA A 273 -4.97 -14.97 5.48
N ALA A 274 -4.48 -15.95 6.23
CA ALA A 274 -4.83 -16.16 7.63
C ALA A 274 -4.36 -15.00 8.53
N SER A 275 -3.09 -14.60 8.44
CA SER A 275 -2.55 -13.51 9.28
C SER A 275 -3.23 -12.16 9.02
N GLN A 276 -3.65 -11.89 7.78
CA GLN A 276 -4.41 -10.67 7.47
C GLN A 276 -5.84 -10.72 8.03
N VAL A 277 -6.49 -11.89 8.08
CA VAL A 277 -7.78 -12.04 8.77
C VAL A 277 -7.62 -11.81 10.28
N GLU A 278 -6.57 -12.34 10.90
CA GLU A 278 -6.23 -12.08 12.31
C GLU A 278 -5.93 -10.59 12.60
N ALA A 279 -5.25 -9.90 11.67
CA ALA A 279 -5.01 -8.45 11.76
C ALA A 279 -6.30 -7.59 11.61
N GLY A 280 -7.38 -8.19 11.12
CA GLY A 280 -8.72 -7.59 11.01
C GLY A 280 -9.21 -7.32 9.58
N VAL A 281 -8.49 -7.78 8.54
CA VAL A 281 -8.88 -7.67 7.12
C VAL A 281 -9.81 -8.82 6.73
N THR A 282 -10.91 -8.97 7.48
CA THR A 282 -11.82 -10.14 7.48
C THR A 282 -12.47 -10.46 6.13
N ALA A 283 -12.51 -9.51 5.19
CA ALA A 283 -13.11 -9.67 3.87
C ALA A 283 -12.22 -10.38 2.83
N ILE A 284 -10.91 -10.54 3.06
CA ILE A 284 -9.97 -11.18 2.11
C ILE A 284 -10.47 -12.55 1.59
N PRO A 285 -10.98 -13.49 2.41
CA PRO A 285 -11.45 -14.78 1.91
C PRO A 285 -12.59 -14.66 0.89
N VAL A 286 -13.46 -13.65 1.04
CA VAL A 286 -14.56 -13.37 0.09
C VAL A 286 -14.02 -12.75 -1.20
N PHE A 287 -13.06 -11.82 -1.10
CA PHE A 287 -12.42 -11.20 -2.26
C PHE A 287 -11.59 -12.22 -3.08
N ARG A 288 -10.81 -13.08 -2.41
CA ARG A 288 -10.09 -14.20 -3.06
C ARG A 288 -11.05 -15.13 -3.80
N GLU A 289 -12.17 -15.51 -3.17
CA GLU A 289 -13.16 -16.39 -3.79
C GLU A 289 -13.92 -15.74 -4.96
N ALA A 290 -14.24 -14.44 -4.85
CA ALA A 290 -14.89 -13.68 -5.91
C ALA A 290 -13.99 -13.50 -7.15
N LEU A 291 -12.69 -13.27 -6.94
CA LEU A 291 -11.72 -13.06 -8.01
C LEU A 291 -11.14 -14.36 -8.59
N ARG A 292 -11.18 -15.49 -7.85
CA ARG A 292 -10.62 -16.80 -8.25
C ARG A 292 -10.94 -17.20 -9.71
N PRO A 293 -12.19 -17.16 -10.20
CA PRO A 293 -12.51 -17.61 -11.57
C PRO A 293 -11.96 -16.67 -12.64
N TRP A 294 -11.98 -15.36 -12.40
CA TRP A 294 -11.35 -14.38 -13.29
C TRP A 294 -9.83 -14.55 -13.31
N TRP A 295 -9.20 -14.79 -12.15
CA TRP A 295 -7.75 -14.97 -12.06
C TRP A 295 -7.26 -16.22 -12.81
N GLU A 296 -7.99 -17.33 -12.71
CA GLU A 296 -7.69 -18.56 -13.46
C GLU A 296 -7.78 -18.34 -14.98
N ALA A 297 -8.84 -17.68 -15.45
CA ALA A 297 -8.97 -17.27 -16.85
C ALA A 297 -7.87 -16.26 -17.27
N ARG A 298 -7.47 -15.36 -16.36
CA ARG A 298 -6.43 -14.36 -16.62
C ARG A 298 -5.06 -15.00 -16.79
N ARG A 299 -4.70 -15.97 -15.95
CA ARG A 299 -3.48 -16.79 -16.09
C ARG A 299 -3.45 -17.61 -17.38
N GLN A 300 -4.62 -17.98 -17.91
CA GLN A 300 -4.76 -18.67 -19.21
C GLN A 300 -4.77 -17.72 -20.41
N GLY A 301 -4.72 -16.39 -20.20
CA GLY A 301 -4.82 -15.38 -21.25
C GLY A 301 -6.22 -15.19 -21.83
N THR A 302 -7.26 -15.80 -21.24
CA THR A 302 -8.64 -15.74 -21.72
C THR A 302 -9.47 -14.61 -21.09
N ALA A 303 -8.95 -13.96 -20.04
CA ALA A 303 -9.54 -12.76 -19.44
C ALA A 303 -8.64 -11.50 -19.61
N PRO A 304 -9.25 -10.29 -19.66
CA PRO A 304 -8.52 -9.02 -19.55
C PRO A 304 -7.98 -8.80 -18.13
N GLY A 305 -7.13 -7.78 -17.97
CA GLY A 305 -6.69 -7.31 -16.65
C GLY A 305 -7.84 -6.81 -15.78
N LEU A 306 -7.58 -6.65 -14.48
CA LEU A 306 -8.59 -6.25 -13.52
C LEU A 306 -9.08 -4.81 -13.74
N GLU A 307 -8.27 -3.92 -14.34
CA GLU A 307 -8.66 -2.54 -14.64
C GLU A 307 -9.88 -2.43 -15.57
N LEU A 308 -10.03 -3.38 -16.50
CA LEU A 308 -11.15 -3.41 -17.46
C LEU A 308 -12.41 -4.12 -16.94
N VAL A 309 -12.32 -4.86 -15.82
CA VAL A 309 -13.44 -5.67 -15.29
C VAL A 309 -13.79 -5.38 -13.83
N LEU A 310 -13.10 -4.44 -13.17
CA LEU A 310 -13.41 -4.03 -11.79
C LEU A 310 -14.90 -3.68 -11.55
N PRO A 311 -15.66 -3.05 -12.48
CA PRO A 311 -17.11 -2.85 -12.31
C PRO A 311 -17.96 -4.13 -12.14
N GLN A 312 -17.40 -5.31 -12.40
CA GLN A 312 -18.06 -6.59 -12.15
C GLN A 312 -17.83 -7.12 -10.71
N LEU A 313 -16.83 -6.60 -10.00
CA LEU A 313 -16.46 -7.02 -8.65
C LEU A 313 -17.65 -6.98 -7.64
N PRO A 314 -18.52 -5.95 -7.63
CA PRO A 314 -19.72 -5.96 -6.77
C PRO A 314 -20.65 -7.15 -7.02
N ALA A 315 -20.76 -7.64 -8.26
CA ALA A 315 -21.56 -8.81 -8.58
C ALA A 315 -20.86 -10.11 -8.15
N TRP A 316 -19.56 -10.24 -8.42
CA TRP A 316 -18.77 -11.40 -8.01
C TRP A 316 -18.74 -11.59 -6.48
N LEU A 317 -18.60 -10.49 -5.72
CA LEU A 317 -18.66 -10.50 -4.26
C LEU A 317 -20.04 -10.92 -3.72
N ARG A 318 -21.15 -10.54 -4.38
CA ARG A 318 -22.49 -11.04 -4.02
C ARG A 318 -22.60 -12.54 -4.22
N SER A 319 -22.08 -13.08 -5.33
CA SER A 319 -22.05 -14.52 -5.60
C SER A 319 -21.18 -15.30 -4.62
N ALA A 320 -20.03 -14.75 -4.19
CA ALA A 320 -19.19 -15.37 -3.16
C ALA A 320 -19.88 -15.38 -1.79
N LEU A 321 -20.49 -14.27 -1.36
CA LEU A 321 -21.28 -14.24 -0.12
C LEU A 321 -22.48 -15.19 -0.16
N ALA A 322 -23.14 -15.37 -1.31
CA ALA A 322 -24.24 -16.32 -1.45
C ALA A 322 -23.77 -17.77 -1.17
N ARG A 323 -22.74 -18.23 -1.90
CA ARG A 323 -22.16 -19.57 -1.70
C ARG A 323 -21.66 -19.81 -0.28
N ARG A 324 -21.11 -18.79 0.38
CA ARG A 324 -20.67 -18.87 1.78
C ARG A 324 -21.83 -19.10 2.75
N ARG A 325 -22.98 -18.42 2.57
CA ARG A 325 -24.19 -18.65 3.38
C ARG A 325 -24.87 -19.99 3.08
N GLU A 326 -24.63 -20.56 1.91
CA GLU A 326 -25.07 -21.92 1.54
C GLU A 326 -24.16 -23.01 2.14
N ALA A 327 -22.85 -22.75 2.23
CA ALA A 327 -21.86 -23.66 2.80
C ALA A 327 -21.78 -23.64 4.34
N ASP A 328 -22.02 -22.48 4.96
CA ASP A 328 -22.16 -22.29 6.41
C ASP A 328 -23.55 -21.70 6.72
N PRO A 329 -24.62 -22.53 6.67
CA PRO A 329 -25.97 -22.10 6.98
C PRO A 329 -26.10 -21.85 8.49
N ALA A 330 -26.12 -20.56 8.86
CA ALA A 330 -26.13 -20.11 10.25
C ALA A 330 -27.14 -20.88 11.12
N PRO A 331 -26.77 -21.32 12.35
CA PRO A 331 -27.56 -22.23 13.16
C PRO A 331 -28.81 -21.56 13.73
N GLY A 332 -29.92 -21.60 12.99
CA GLY A 332 -31.23 -21.14 13.47
C GLY A 332 -32.09 -20.33 12.51
N GLY A 333 -32.06 -20.59 11.20
CA GLY A 333 -33.18 -20.23 10.32
C GLY A 333 -34.26 -21.32 10.34
N PRO A 334 -35.55 -21.03 10.62
CA PRO A 334 -36.59 -22.06 10.53
C PRO A 334 -36.75 -22.51 9.06
N PRO A 335 -36.92 -23.82 8.79
CA PRO A 335 -37.11 -24.30 7.42
C PRO A 335 -38.41 -23.74 6.85
N GLY A 336 -38.34 -23.19 5.63
CA GLY A 336 -39.50 -22.68 4.91
C GLY A 336 -40.45 -23.83 4.54
N GLY A 337 -41.44 -24.09 5.41
CA GLY A 337 -42.41 -25.17 5.21
C GLY A 337 -43.35 -24.87 4.05
N SER A 338 -43.18 -25.59 2.94
CA SER A 338 -44.15 -25.61 1.84
C SER A 338 -45.40 -26.39 2.26
N GLN A 339 -46.34 -25.69 2.91
CA GLN A 339 -47.67 -26.19 3.25
C GLN A 339 -48.76 -25.20 2.83
N ASP A 340 -48.90 -24.98 1.52
CA ASP A 340 -50.22 -24.68 0.98
C ASP A 340 -51.06 -25.96 1.14
N ALA A 341 -51.94 -25.95 2.15
CA ALA A 341 -52.87 -27.04 2.40
C ALA A 341 -53.94 -27.06 1.29
N GLY A 342 -54.16 -28.23 0.69
CA GLY A 342 -55.24 -28.40 -0.29
C GLY A 342 -56.62 -28.26 0.36
N ASP A 343 -57.56 -27.66 -0.37
CA ASP A 343 -58.94 -27.47 0.09
C ASP A 343 -59.61 -28.80 0.50
N PRO A 344 -60.33 -28.85 1.64
CA PRO A 344 -61.17 -29.99 1.97
C PRO A 344 -62.40 -30.03 1.04
N PRO A 345 -62.84 -31.22 0.60
CA PRO A 345 -64.03 -31.35 -0.23
C PRO A 345 -65.32 -30.95 0.54
N PRO A 346 -66.34 -30.39 -0.14
CA PRO A 346 -67.61 -30.06 0.49
C PRO A 346 -68.44 -31.32 0.71
N ASP A 347 -68.65 -31.70 1.96
CA ASP A 347 -69.54 -32.82 2.32
C ASP A 347 -71.00 -32.38 2.47
N MET A 348 -71.95 -33.30 2.27
CA MET A 348 -73.35 -32.97 2.01
C MET A 348 -74.30 -33.16 3.20
N HIS A 349 -75.33 -32.31 3.26
CA HIS A 349 -76.61 -32.49 3.96
C HIS A 349 -76.62 -32.77 5.48
N ALA A 350 -77.07 -31.76 6.23
CA ALA A 350 -78.28 -31.86 7.06
C ALA A 350 -78.93 -30.47 7.23
#